data_AF-A0A2V6S1H9-F1
#
_entry.id   AF-A0A2V6S1H9-F1
#
_cell.length_a   1.000
_cell.length_b   1.000
_cell.length_c   1.000
_cell.angle_alpha   90.00
_cell.angle_beta   90.00
_cell.angle_gamma   90.00
#
_symmetry.space_group_name_H-M   'P 1'
#
loop_
_entity.id
_entity.type
_entity.pdbx_description
1 polymer ?
#
loop_
_entity_poly.entity_id
_entity_poly.type
_entity_poly.pdbx_seq_one_letter_code
_entity_poly.pdbx_strand_id
1 'polypeptide(L)'
;MNVHTLPASRCPRCHRVVVPPARLCPDHPVTMEAATVSNLGEVVSFTTLHSPPEGFKAPLHIALVELDGGARLFCHGEETKGIRIGSSVGVESLDRVFYFSHMGFADRARLFWRRAGARGEKVASITKSVVQGIWRGRSSGDS
;
A
#
# COMPACT_ATOMS: atom_id res chain seq x y z
N MET A 1 14.02 1.56 1.13
CA MET A 1 13.24 2.49 1.98
C MET A 1 12.68 1.75 3.18
N ASN A 2 12.61 2.39 4.36
CA ASN A 2 11.93 1.82 5.52
C ASN A 2 10.41 2.00 5.38
N VAL A 3 9.66 1.00 5.80
CA VAL A 3 8.20 1.06 5.88
C VAL A 3 7.83 1.78 7.18
N HIS A 4 7.06 2.85 7.07
CA HIS A 4 6.59 3.64 8.20
C HIS A 4 5.08 3.87 8.08
N THR A 5 4.47 4.41 9.13
CA THR A 5 3.03 4.69 9.15
C THR A 5 2.77 6.17 8.92
N LEU A 6 1.71 6.47 8.15
CA LEU A 6 1.18 7.81 7.97
C LEU A 6 -0.02 8.01 8.89
N PRO A 7 -0.14 9.17 9.55
CA PRO A 7 -1.34 9.50 10.32
C PRO A 7 -2.52 9.66 9.37
N ALA A 8 -3.64 9.08 9.75
CA ALA A 8 -4.88 9.05 8.99
C ALA A 8 -6.08 9.27 9.91
N SER A 9 -7.26 9.38 9.32
CA SER A 9 -8.51 9.30 10.06
C SER A 9 -9.43 8.26 9.45
N ARG A 10 -10.17 7.53 10.27
CA ARG A 10 -11.14 6.53 9.84
C ARG A 10 -12.55 6.93 10.28
N CYS A 11 -13.51 6.84 9.37
CA CYS A 11 -14.91 7.07 9.70
C CYS A 11 -15.46 5.89 10.51
N PRO A 12 -16.07 6.10 11.69
CA PRO A 12 -16.69 5.01 12.44
C PRO A 12 -17.92 4.42 11.75
N ARG A 13 -18.56 5.18 10.85
CA ARG A 13 -19.81 4.77 10.17
C ARG A 13 -19.58 4.02 8.86
N CYS A 14 -18.77 4.57 7.95
CA CYS A 14 -18.52 3.97 6.63
C CYS A 14 -17.13 3.36 6.47
N HIS A 15 -16.30 3.42 7.51
CA HIS A 15 -14.94 2.89 7.53
C HIS A 15 -13.99 3.48 6.48
N ARG A 16 -14.39 4.53 5.76
CA ARG A 16 -13.53 5.29 4.86
C ARG A 16 -12.32 5.81 5.62
N VAL A 17 -11.14 5.63 5.04
CA VAL A 17 -9.87 6.15 5.57
C VAL A 17 -9.45 7.35 4.72
N VAL A 18 -9.01 8.42 5.38
CA VAL A 18 -8.57 9.66 4.73
C VAL A 18 -7.19 10.07 5.23
N VAL A 19 -6.41 10.63 4.30
CA VAL A 19 -5.09 11.23 4.51
C VAL A 19 -5.06 12.53 3.71
N PRO A 20 -4.68 13.68 4.29
CA PRO A 20 -4.33 13.92 5.70
C PRO A 20 -5.46 13.61 6.70
N PRO A 21 -5.15 13.48 8.01
CA PRO A 21 -6.16 13.38 9.05
C PRO A 21 -7.18 14.51 8.98
N ALA A 22 -8.45 14.17 9.00
CA ALA A 22 -9.57 15.10 8.93
C ALA A 22 -10.49 14.90 10.13
N ARG A 23 -11.09 15.98 10.64
CA ARG A 23 -12.01 15.91 11.79
C ARG A 23 -13.38 15.32 11.44
N LEU A 24 -13.86 15.54 10.22
CA LEU A 24 -15.20 15.16 9.77
C LEU A 24 -15.12 14.23 8.56
N CYS A 25 -16.06 13.28 8.47
CA CYS A 25 -16.18 12.42 7.31
C CYS A 25 -16.70 13.21 6.10
N PRO A 26 -16.13 13.04 4.90
CA PRO A 26 -16.64 13.73 3.69
C PRO A 26 -18.03 13.26 3.28
N ASP A 27 -18.42 12.03 3.63
CA ASP A 27 -19.69 11.42 3.22
C ASP A 27 -20.78 11.52 4.32
N HIS A 28 -20.40 11.77 5.58
CA HIS A 28 -21.30 11.70 6.73
C HIS A 28 -20.98 12.79 7.75
N PRO A 29 -21.99 13.37 8.45
CA PRO A 29 -21.77 14.38 9.48
C PRO A 29 -21.33 13.74 10.82
N VAL A 30 -20.25 12.96 10.79
CA VAL A 30 -19.68 12.28 11.96
C VAL A 30 -18.22 12.66 12.13
N THR A 31 -17.78 12.74 13.39
CA THR A 31 -16.39 12.93 13.74
C THR A 31 -15.59 11.68 13.37
N MET A 32 -14.43 11.88 12.77
CA MET A 32 -13.53 10.80 12.40
C MET A 32 -12.63 10.41 13.57
N GLU A 33 -12.26 9.14 13.62
CA GLU A 33 -11.34 8.59 14.62
C GLU A 33 -9.90 8.60 14.12
N ALA A 34 -8.93 8.76 15.02
CA ALA A 34 -7.52 8.70 14.67
C ALA A 34 -7.16 7.30 14.18
N ALA A 35 -6.41 7.22 13.08
CA ALA A 35 -5.93 5.98 12.51
C ALA A 35 -4.51 6.14 11.97
N THR A 36 -3.89 5.03 11.61
CA THR A 36 -2.61 5.02 10.90
C THR A 36 -2.67 4.06 9.73
N VAL A 37 -2.03 4.40 8.62
CA VAL A 37 -1.93 3.55 7.42
C VAL A 37 -0.48 3.33 7.04
N SER A 38 -0.21 2.24 6.31
CA SER A 38 1.10 2.02 5.69
C SER A 38 1.43 3.17 4.74
N ASN A 39 2.68 3.59 4.71
CA ASN A 39 3.17 4.57 3.74
C ASN A 39 3.39 3.99 2.34
N LEU A 40 3.07 2.72 2.14
CA LEU A 40 3.13 2.05 0.85
C LEU A 40 1.79 2.18 0.13
N GLY A 41 1.87 2.38 -1.18
CA GLY A 41 0.70 2.45 -2.03
C GLY A 41 0.99 2.12 -3.48
N GLU A 42 -0.02 2.30 -4.30
CA GLU A 42 -0.04 2.02 -5.72
C GLU A 42 -0.47 3.27 -6.50
N VAL A 43 0.21 3.55 -7.61
CA VAL A 43 -0.15 4.65 -8.51
C VAL A 43 -1.44 4.32 -9.25
N VAL A 44 -2.51 5.06 -8.96
CA VAL A 44 -3.81 4.95 -9.64
C VAL A 44 -3.80 5.73 -10.95
N SER A 45 -3.21 6.92 -10.93
CA SER A 45 -3.06 7.81 -12.09
C SER A 45 -1.91 8.76 -11.86
N PHE A 46 -1.29 9.27 -12.93
CA PHE A 46 -0.23 10.27 -12.84
C PHE A 46 -0.27 11.22 -14.02
N THR A 47 0.27 12.41 -13.83
CA THR A 47 0.36 13.45 -14.86
C THR A 47 1.60 14.31 -14.67
N THR A 48 2.02 14.95 -15.76
CA THR A 48 3.11 15.91 -15.78
C THR A 48 2.57 17.26 -16.24
N LEU A 49 2.55 18.22 -15.32
CA LEU A 49 2.22 19.61 -15.62
C LEU A 49 3.45 20.32 -16.17
N HIS A 50 3.50 20.52 -17.48
CA HIS A 50 4.57 21.27 -18.14
C HIS A 50 4.47 22.79 -17.93
N SER A 51 3.28 23.30 -17.60
CA SER A 51 3.03 24.71 -17.30
C SER A 51 2.25 24.83 -15.99
N PRO A 52 2.90 24.71 -14.83
CA PRO A 52 2.25 24.83 -13.53
C PRO A 52 1.97 26.30 -13.18
N PRO A 53 1.05 26.56 -12.22
CA PRO A 53 0.78 27.90 -11.73
C PRO A 53 2.00 28.52 -11.03
N GLU A 54 1.98 29.83 -10.85
CA GLU A 54 3.05 30.57 -10.17
C GLU A 54 3.36 29.99 -8.79
N GLY A 55 4.66 29.92 -8.45
CA GLY A 55 5.14 29.31 -7.21
C GLY A 55 5.54 27.83 -7.32
N PHE A 56 5.28 27.16 -8.44
CA PHE A 56 5.70 25.79 -8.70
C PHE A 56 6.74 25.71 -9.82
N LYS A 57 7.74 24.82 -9.67
CA LYS A 57 8.74 24.58 -10.72
C LYS A 57 8.19 23.63 -11.78
N ALA A 58 8.41 23.97 -13.05
CA ALA A 58 8.10 23.12 -14.18
C ALA A 58 9.30 22.19 -14.53
N PRO A 59 9.06 20.95 -14.97
CA PRO A 59 7.77 20.24 -14.98
C PRO A 59 7.35 19.78 -13.57
N LEU A 60 6.05 19.88 -13.26
CA LEU A 60 5.49 19.41 -12.00
C LEU A 60 4.88 18.02 -12.19
N HIS A 61 5.45 17.02 -11.53
CA HIS A 61 4.95 15.65 -11.57
C HIS A 61 4.01 15.38 -10.40
N ILE A 62 2.81 14.89 -10.70
CA ILE A 62 1.78 14.59 -9.70
C ILE A 62 1.22 13.20 -9.97
N ALA A 63 1.02 12.42 -8.91
CA ALA A 63 0.35 11.14 -8.97
C ALA A 63 -0.78 11.07 -7.94
N LEU A 64 -1.87 10.40 -8.32
CA LEU A 64 -2.87 9.90 -7.39
C LEU A 64 -2.42 8.52 -6.91
N VAL A 65 -2.16 8.39 -5.62
CA VAL A 65 -1.70 7.14 -5.01
C VAL A 65 -2.79 6.60 -4.08
N GLU A 66 -3.08 5.30 -4.20
CA GLU A 66 -3.90 4.55 -3.26
C GLU A 66 -2.99 3.81 -2.28
N LEU A 67 -3.02 4.19 -1.02
CA LEU A 67 -2.26 3.53 0.04
C LEU A 67 -2.89 2.17 0.36
N ASP A 68 -2.08 1.22 0.86
CA ASP A 68 -2.54 -0.12 1.27
C ASP A 68 -3.68 -0.07 2.31
N GLY A 69 -3.81 1.05 3.04
CA GLY A 69 -4.91 1.31 3.98
C GLY A 69 -6.22 1.82 3.35
N GLY A 70 -6.29 1.92 2.02
CA GLY A 70 -7.46 2.36 1.25
C GLY A 70 -7.62 3.88 1.12
N ALA A 71 -6.72 4.67 1.71
CA ALA A 71 -6.72 6.12 1.54
C ALA A 71 -6.12 6.50 0.18
N ARG A 72 -6.73 7.48 -0.50
CA ARG A 72 -6.22 8.04 -1.75
C ARG A 72 -5.76 9.47 -1.52
N LEU A 73 -4.58 9.82 -2.05
CA LEU A 73 -4.04 11.17 -1.94
C LEU A 73 -3.23 11.56 -3.17
N PHE A 74 -3.11 12.87 -3.38
CA PHE A 74 -2.22 13.44 -4.38
C PHE A 74 -0.80 13.56 -3.82
N CYS A 75 0.17 13.08 -4.59
CA CYS A 75 1.57 13.09 -4.24
C CYS A 75 2.39 13.74 -5.35
N HIS A 76 3.42 14.50 -4.97
CA HIS A 76 4.41 15.07 -5.85
C HIS A 76 5.52 14.05 -6.15
N GLY A 77 6.05 14.07 -7.36
CA GLY A 77 7.21 13.27 -7.75
C GLY A 77 8.36 14.13 -8.21
N GLU A 78 9.59 13.64 -8.06
CA GLU A 78 10.75 14.25 -8.72
C GLU A 78 10.78 13.92 -10.22
N GLU A 79 10.36 12.71 -10.61
CA GLU A 79 10.28 12.28 -12.01
C GLU A 79 9.16 11.25 -12.22
N THR A 80 8.53 11.24 -13.39
CA THR A 80 7.57 10.19 -13.81
C THR A 80 8.20 9.07 -14.64
N LYS A 81 9.51 9.12 -14.88
CA LYS A 81 10.19 8.18 -15.78
C LYS A 81 10.19 6.78 -15.19
N GLY A 82 9.63 5.82 -15.93
CA GLY A 82 9.49 4.43 -15.49
C GLY A 82 8.31 4.16 -14.56
N ILE A 83 7.53 5.18 -14.21
CA ILE A 83 6.27 5.01 -13.48
C ILE A 83 5.15 4.65 -14.43
N ARG A 84 4.36 3.68 -14.02
CA ARG A 84 3.13 3.25 -14.69
C ARG A 84 2.00 3.20 -13.68
N ILE A 85 0.78 3.28 -14.18
CA ILE A 85 -0.39 2.90 -13.39
C ILE A 85 -0.16 1.47 -12.87
N GLY A 86 -0.42 1.25 -11.59
CA GLY A 86 -0.12 0.01 -10.88
C GLY A 86 1.28 -0.09 -10.28
N SER A 87 2.11 0.94 -10.40
CA SER A 87 3.45 0.92 -9.79
C SER A 87 3.35 1.07 -8.27
N SER A 88 4.02 0.18 -7.55
CA SER A 88 4.18 0.31 -6.10
C SER A 88 5.16 1.44 -5.76
N VAL A 89 4.75 2.32 -4.85
CA VAL A 89 5.51 3.50 -4.43
C VAL A 89 5.51 3.62 -2.91
N GLY A 90 6.58 4.21 -2.38
CA GLY A 90 6.59 4.73 -1.01
C GLY A 90 6.11 6.17 -1.01
N VAL A 91 5.38 6.55 0.03
CA VAL A 91 4.90 7.92 0.25
C VAL A 91 5.57 8.48 1.50
N GLU A 92 6.01 9.73 1.41
CA GLU A 92 6.55 10.51 2.52
C GLU A 92 5.81 11.83 2.64
N SER A 93 5.65 12.32 3.87
CA SER A 93 4.97 13.59 4.15
C SER A 93 5.99 14.60 4.67
N LEU A 94 6.17 15.71 3.94
CA LEU A 94 7.04 16.82 4.30
C LEU A 94 6.23 18.12 4.18
N ASP A 95 6.16 18.91 5.26
CA ASP A 95 5.46 20.21 5.27
C ASP A 95 4.03 20.18 4.72
N ARG A 96 3.28 19.10 5.03
CA ARG A 96 1.90 18.84 4.57
C ARG A 96 1.77 18.56 3.07
N VAL A 97 2.89 18.43 2.36
CA VAL A 97 2.98 17.95 0.98
C VAL A 97 3.40 16.48 1.01
N PHE A 98 2.73 15.67 0.19
CA PHE A 98 3.09 14.26 0.06
C PHE A 98 3.98 14.08 -1.15
N TYR A 99 5.07 13.35 -0.99
CA TYR A 99 5.97 12.95 -2.06
C TYR A 99 5.87 11.45 -2.27
N PHE A 100 5.93 11.01 -3.52
CA PHE A 100 6.08 9.60 -3.84
C PHE A 100 7.47 9.34 -4.42
N SER A 101 8.00 8.16 -4.12
CA SER A 101 9.27 7.69 -4.69
C SER A 101 9.09 6.30 -5.28
N HIS A 102 9.61 6.11 -6.51
CA HIS A 102 9.54 4.83 -7.20
C HIS A 102 10.34 3.76 -6.45
N MET A 103 9.71 2.62 -6.16
CA MET A 103 10.40 1.48 -5.55
C MET A 103 11.22 0.72 -6.60
N GLY A 104 12.51 0.54 -6.33
CA GLY A 104 13.37 -0.30 -7.14
C GLY A 104 12.88 -1.76 -7.21
N PHE A 105 13.31 -2.49 -8.24
CA PHE A 105 12.87 -3.88 -8.47
C PHE A 105 13.12 -4.82 -7.27
N ALA A 106 14.26 -4.67 -6.58
CA ALA A 106 14.60 -5.46 -5.41
C ALA A 106 13.66 -5.16 -4.21
N ASP A 107 13.27 -3.91 -4.01
CA ASP A 107 12.32 -3.52 -2.95
C ASP A 107 10.91 -4.07 -3.26
N ARG A 108 10.51 -4.06 -4.54
CA ARG A 108 9.25 -4.69 -4.99
C ARG A 108 9.24 -6.20 -4.74
N ALA A 109 10.34 -6.89 -5.07
CA ALA A 109 10.47 -8.31 -4.78
C ALA A 109 10.35 -8.58 -3.28
N ARG A 110 11.10 -7.87 -2.43
CA ARG A 110 11.00 -8.04 -0.97
C ARG A 110 9.57 -7.84 -0.45
N LEU A 111 8.83 -6.86 -0.97
CA LEU A 111 7.44 -6.63 -0.56
C LEU A 111 6.49 -7.75 -1.02
N PHE A 112 6.65 -8.21 -2.26
CA PHE A 112 5.87 -9.32 -2.81
C PHE A 112 6.07 -10.60 -1.97
N TRP A 113 7.31 -10.89 -1.58
CA TRP A 113 7.62 -12.04 -0.73
C TRP A 113 7.06 -11.89 0.69
N ARG A 114 7.00 -10.67 1.25
CA ARG A 114 6.29 -10.43 2.53
C ARG A 114 4.78 -10.64 2.42
N ARG A 115 4.13 -10.16 1.34
CA ARG A 115 2.68 -10.38 1.11
C ARG A 115 2.37 -11.85 0.82
N ALA A 116 3.23 -12.56 0.09
CA ALA A 116 3.09 -13.99 -0.15
C ALA A 116 3.29 -14.82 1.13
N GLY A 117 4.22 -14.42 2.01
CA GLY A 117 4.43 -15.03 3.32
C GLY A 117 3.19 -14.97 4.22
N ALA A 118 2.46 -13.84 4.22
CA ALA A 118 1.21 -13.69 4.98
C ALA A 118 0.05 -14.58 4.47
N ARG A 119 0.13 -15.08 3.23
CA ARG A 119 -0.81 -16.06 2.66
C ARG A 119 -0.28 -17.50 2.72
N GLY A 120 0.97 -17.70 3.16
CA GLY A 120 1.62 -19.01 3.30
C GLY A 120 1.23 -19.77 4.57
N GLU A 121 0.70 -19.10 5.59
CA GLU A 121 0.29 -19.77 6.84
C GLU A 121 -0.87 -20.77 6.64
N LYS A 122 -1.73 -20.57 5.63
CA LYS A 122 -2.80 -21.53 5.28
C LYS A 122 -2.32 -22.73 4.48
N VAL A 123 -1.13 -22.70 3.89
CA VAL A 123 -0.60 -23.81 3.08
C VAL A 123 0.18 -24.80 3.96
N ALA A 124 0.81 -24.32 5.02
CA ALA A 124 1.54 -25.16 5.98
C ALA A 124 0.62 -26.11 6.78
N SER A 125 -0.66 -25.76 6.97
CA SER A 125 -1.62 -26.64 7.63
C SER A 125 -2.15 -27.74 6.71
N ILE A 126 -2.18 -27.51 5.40
CA ILE A 126 -2.62 -28.52 4.41
C ILE A 126 -1.52 -29.57 4.19
N THR A 127 -0.23 -29.18 4.18
CA THR A 127 0.87 -30.12 3.97
C THR A 127 1.07 -31.10 5.13
N LYS A 128 0.81 -30.72 6.38
CA LYS A 128 0.90 -31.65 7.52
C LYS A 128 -0.14 -32.77 7.46
N SER A 129 -1.35 -32.50 6.98
CA SER A 129 -2.40 -33.54 6.92
C SER A 129 -2.16 -34.58 5.81
N VAL A 130 -1.53 -34.18 4.69
CA VAL A 130 -1.23 -35.08 3.57
C VAL A 130 -0.05 -36.00 3.89
N VAL A 131 0.97 -35.50 4.58
CA VAL A 131 2.15 -36.31 4.96
C VAL A 131 1.77 -37.39 5.99
N GLN A 132 0.86 -37.09 6.92
CA GLN A 132 0.42 -38.07 7.92
C GLN A 132 -0.56 -39.13 7.33
N GLY A 133 -1.31 -38.77 6.28
CA GLY A 133 -2.15 -39.73 5.53
C GLY A 133 -1.33 -40.75 4.74
N ILE A 134 -0.20 -40.34 4.16
CA ILE A 134 0.70 -41.23 3.41
C ILE A 134 1.50 -42.17 4.33
N TRP A 135 1.84 -41.74 5.55
CA TRP A 135 2.60 -42.58 6.49
C TRP A 135 1.79 -43.72 7.12
N ARG A 136 0.46 -43.55 7.28
CA ARG A 136 -0.41 -44.59 7.85
C ARG A 136 -0.79 -45.73 6.90
N GLY A 137 -0.52 -45.58 5.60
CA GLY A 137 -0.85 -46.58 4.57
C GLY A 137 0.25 -47.59 4.24
N ARG A 138 1.42 -47.54 4.90
CA ARG A 138 2.60 -48.35 4.53
C ARG A 138 3.07 -49.35 5.59
N SER A 139 2.26 -49.62 6.62
CA SER A 139 2.58 -50.56 7.71
C SER A 139 1.56 -51.70 7.86
N SER A 140 1.17 -52.33 6.76
CA SER A 140 0.37 -53.56 6.79
C SER A 140 0.70 -54.40 5.56
N GLY A 141 1.64 -55.33 5.71
CA GLY A 141 2.00 -56.29 4.68
C GLY A 141 3.37 -56.92 4.89
N ASP A 142 3.57 -57.60 6.02
CA ASP A 142 4.59 -58.65 6.12
C ASP A 142 4.17 -59.67 7.19
N SER A 143 3.64 -60.82 6.74
CA SER A 143 3.53 -62.15 7.39
C SER A 143 2.64 -63.04 6.53
#